data_AF-A0A3M1YS80-F1
#
_entry.id   AF-A0A3M1YS80-F1
#
_cell.length_a   1.000
_cell.length_b   1.000
_cell.length_c   1.000
_cell.angle_alpha   90.00
_cell.angle_beta   90.00
_cell.angle_gamma   90.00
#
_symmetry.space_group_name_H-M   'P 1'
#
loop_
_entity.id
_entity.type
_entity.pdbx_description
1 polymer ?
#
loop_
_entity_poly.entity_id
_entity_poly.type
_entity_poly.pdbx_seq_one_letter_code
_entity_poly.pdbx_strand_id
1 'polypeptide(L)'
;MGTLIGASLLLRYLMLFRYCHIGGRYGGGKTMVALRLALELAMQGHVRYIASNVPAPYVTPVSGLPAAMPVDTAVVYDEGGVFLRSSKHLESYAAYLRKANIVMLVSSVIPPPRFAIKFTVWRSFNGFALGIPCALYSWRIRVDGDDDVSGRFVYWRPDKFYGHYDTAFVPDQRWPTELEGYISRVVAAGTAFRSDDAAQQEVIRTVEYVAQEVEQSVERIKVLSGQSRRGLRGKKRRWG
;
A
#
# COMPACT_ATOMS: atom_id res chain seq x y z
N MET A 1 0.07 -17.79 10.38
CA MET A 1 0.19 -17.30 8.99
C MET A 1 1.60 -17.55 8.49
N GLY A 2 1.79 -17.79 7.19
CA GLY A 2 3.14 -17.87 6.60
C GLY A 2 3.87 -16.52 6.60
N THR A 3 5.18 -16.53 6.33
CA THR A 3 6.06 -15.35 6.48
C THR A 3 6.70 -14.99 5.14
N LEU A 4 6.81 -13.68 4.85
CA LEU A 4 7.55 -13.17 3.70
C LEU A 4 9.00 -12.85 4.12
N ILE A 5 9.97 -13.58 3.58
CA ILE A 5 11.40 -13.42 3.89
C ILE A 5 12.05 -12.66 2.74
N GLY A 6 12.74 -11.56 3.06
CA GLY A 6 13.42 -10.71 2.06
C GLY A 6 12.49 -9.80 1.26
N ALA A 7 11.23 -9.62 1.70
CA ALA A 7 10.25 -8.79 0.98
C ALA A 7 10.35 -7.28 1.30
N SER A 8 11.24 -6.84 2.17
CA SER A 8 11.29 -5.43 2.64
C SER A 8 11.47 -4.43 1.49
N LEU A 9 12.34 -4.74 0.51
CA LEU A 9 12.54 -3.87 -0.65
C LEU A 9 11.32 -3.83 -1.57
N LEU A 10 10.67 -4.99 -1.78
CA LEU A 10 9.42 -5.09 -2.53
C LEU A 10 8.33 -4.19 -1.91
N LEU A 11 8.14 -4.27 -0.59
CA LEU A 11 7.11 -3.50 0.12
C LEU A 11 7.36 -1.98 0.02
N ARG A 12 8.63 -1.55 0.11
CA ARG A 12 9.00 -0.14 -0.12
C ARG A 12 8.62 0.33 -1.51
N TYR A 13 8.92 -0.46 -2.55
CA TYR A 13 8.51 -0.13 -3.90
C TYR A 13 6.99 -0.18 -4.09
N LEU A 14 6.29 -1.07 -3.38
CA LEU A 14 4.84 -1.14 -3.42
C LEU A 14 4.20 0.12 -2.85
N MET A 15 4.78 0.68 -1.79
CA MET A 15 4.39 1.98 -1.24
C MET A 15 4.78 3.16 -2.13
N LEU A 16 5.80 3.03 -2.97
CA LEU A 16 6.17 4.06 -3.93
C LEU A 16 5.23 4.09 -5.15
N PHE A 17 5.05 2.93 -5.78
CA PHE A 17 4.30 2.80 -7.04
C PHE A 17 2.79 2.64 -6.85
N ARG A 18 2.35 2.18 -5.66
CA ARG A 18 0.93 2.01 -5.29
C ARG A 18 0.11 1.07 -6.18
N TYR A 19 0.76 0.43 -7.13
CA TYR A 19 0.16 -0.54 -8.04
C TYR A 19 1.16 -1.68 -8.25
N CYS A 20 0.69 -2.91 -8.21
CA CYS A 20 1.49 -4.09 -8.55
C CYS A 20 0.63 -5.13 -9.27
N HIS A 21 1.10 -5.57 -10.44
CA HIS A 21 0.57 -6.72 -11.14
C HIS A 21 1.20 -8.00 -10.61
N ILE A 22 0.38 -8.96 -10.22
CA ILE A 22 0.82 -10.28 -9.75
C ILE A 22 0.45 -11.28 -10.84
N GLY A 23 1.43 -11.61 -11.67
CA GLY A 23 1.30 -12.45 -12.85
C GLY A 23 1.70 -13.91 -12.62
N GLY A 24 1.35 -14.75 -13.60
CA GLY A 24 1.76 -16.15 -13.67
C GLY A 24 0.64 -17.10 -14.13
N ARG A 25 0.96 -18.40 -14.15
CA ARG A 25 0.02 -19.46 -14.56
C ARG A 25 -1.17 -19.64 -13.61
N TYR A 26 -2.20 -20.35 -14.07
CA TYR A 26 -3.27 -20.90 -13.22
C TYR A 26 -2.67 -21.77 -12.11
N GLY A 27 -3.28 -21.76 -10.92
CA GLY A 27 -2.70 -22.44 -9.73
C GLY A 27 -1.36 -21.84 -9.26
N GLY A 28 -1.02 -20.63 -9.73
CA GLY A 28 0.22 -19.92 -9.43
C GLY A 28 0.37 -19.42 -7.98
N GLY A 29 -0.69 -19.47 -7.18
CA GLY A 29 -0.75 -18.80 -5.88
C GLY A 29 -0.71 -17.27 -5.99
N LYS A 30 -1.31 -16.70 -7.04
CA LYS A 30 -1.32 -15.25 -7.32
C LYS A 30 -2.19 -14.51 -6.31
N THR A 31 -3.45 -14.92 -6.17
CA THR A 31 -4.41 -14.41 -5.18
C THR A 31 -3.84 -14.52 -3.77
N MET A 32 -3.26 -15.68 -3.45
CA MET A 32 -2.61 -15.94 -2.16
C MET A 32 -1.49 -14.93 -1.84
N VAL A 33 -0.55 -14.71 -2.77
CA VAL A 33 0.53 -13.73 -2.53
C VAL A 33 0.01 -12.29 -2.51
N ALA A 34 -1.03 -11.98 -3.30
CA ALA A 34 -1.68 -10.67 -3.28
C ALA A 34 -2.29 -10.36 -1.91
N LEU A 35 -3.11 -11.27 -1.38
CA LEU A 35 -3.71 -11.15 -0.06
C LEU A 35 -2.63 -11.13 1.04
N ARG A 36 -1.57 -11.93 0.92
CA ARG A 36 -0.48 -11.91 1.90
C ARG A 36 0.28 -10.59 1.89
N LEU A 37 0.54 -10.00 0.72
CA LEU A 37 1.19 -8.70 0.61
C LEU A 37 0.31 -7.59 1.20
N ALA A 38 -1.00 -7.60 0.93
CA ALA A 38 -1.95 -6.68 1.55
C ALA A 38 -1.93 -6.78 3.09
N LEU A 39 -1.92 -8.00 3.61
CA LEU A 39 -1.85 -8.25 5.04
C LEU A 39 -0.52 -7.78 5.65
N GLU A 40 0.60 -7.99 4.97
CA GLU A 40 1.91 -7.50 5.40
C GLU A 40 1.95 -5.97 5.47
N LEU A 41 1.37 -5.28 4.49
CA LEU A 41 1.23 -3.82 4.51
C LEU A 41 0.38 -3.35 5.71
N ALA A 42 -0.73 -4.03 5.98
CA ALA A 42 -1.59 -3.71 7.13
C ALA A 42 -0.86 -3.94 8.46
N MET A 43 -0.16 -5.06 8.60
CA MET A 43 0.64 -5.40 9.79
C MET A 43 1.76 -4.39 10.05
N GLN A 44 2.33 -3.78 9.00
CA GLN A 44 3.36 -2.75 9.10
C GLN A 44 2.79 -1.33 9.28
N GLY A 45 1.47 -1.17 9.36
CA GLY A 45 0.80 0.12 9.53
C GLY A 45 0.84 1.00 8.27
N HIS A 46 1.14 0.43 7.10
CA HIS A 46 1.16 1.16 5.84
C HIS A 46 -0.24 1.42 5.27
N VAL A 47 -1.17 0.53 5.57
CA VAL A 47 -2.60 0.65 5.26
C VAL A 47 -3.40 0.21 6.49
N ARG A 48 -4.63 0.70 6.60
CA ARG A 48 -5.57 0.37 7.68
C ARG A 48 -6.58 -0.70 7.26
N TYR A 49 -7.00 -0.70 5.99
CA TYR A 49 -8.01 -1.63 5.49
C TYR A 49 -7.48 -2.48 4.34
N ILE A 50 -8.10 -3.65 4.17
CA ILE A 50 -7.87 -4.53 3.03
C ILE A 50 -9.22 -4.72 2.35
N ALA A 51 -9.36 -4.32 1.10
CA ALA A 51 -10.55 -4.56 0.30
C ALA A 51 -10.22 -5.61 -0.77
N SER A 52 -11.13 -6.55 -1.03
CA SER A 52 -10.92 -7.52 -2.10
C SER A 52 -12.24 -7.99 -2.69
N ASN A 53 -12.21 -8.35 -3.98
CA ASN A 53 -13.28 -9.12 -4.60
C ASN A 53 -13.21 -10.62 -4.27
N VAL A 54 -12.22 -11.09 -3.50
CA VAL A 54 -12.18 -12.46 -2.98
C VAL A 54 -12.42 -12.43 -1.47
N PRO A 55 -13.42 -13.17 -0.95
CA PRO A 55 -13.70 -13.21 0.48
C PRO A 55 -12.52 -13.77 1.29
N ALA A 56 -12.17 -13.08 2.39
CA ALA A 56 -11.22 -13.56 3.39
C ALA A 56 -11.49 -12.91 4.77
N PRO A 57 -11.14 -13.55 5.90
CA PRO A 57 -11.47 -13.06 7.25
C PRO A 57 -10.93 -11.67 7.63
N TYR A 58 -9.87 -11.21 6.95
CA TYR A 58 -9.22 -9.91 7.19
C TYR A 58 -9.59 -8.87 6.11
N VAL A 59 -10.49 -9.21 5.18
CA VAL A 59 -10.98 -8.27 4.18
C VAL A 59 -12.14 -7.47 4.77
N THR A 60 -12.00 -6.16 4.74
CA THR A 60 -13.05 -5.20 5.06
C THR A 60 -14.07 -5.18 3.92
N PRO A 61 -15.37 -5.39 4.20
CA PRO A 61 -16.40 -5.23 3.18
C PRO A 61 -16.42 -3.79 2.67
N VAL A 62 -16.75 -3.60 1.39
CA VAL A 62 -16.73 -2.27 0.74
C VAL A 62 -17.62 -1.25 1.46
N SER A 63 -18.75 -1.70 2.00
CA SER A 63 -19.68 -0.88 2.80
C SER A 63 -19.07 -0.37 4.12
N GLY A 64 -18.03 -1.03 4.63
CA GLY A 64 -17.31 -0.64 5.84
C GLY A 64 -16.08 0.24 5.59
N LEU A 65 -15.75 0.55 4.33
CA LEU A 65 -14.63 1.44 3.99
C LEU A 65 -15.06 2.90 4.15
N PRO A 66 -14.20 3.78 4.70
CA PRO A 66 -14.56 5.18 4.81
C PRO A 66 -14.65 5.82 3.42
N ALA A 67 -15.61 6.73 3.26
CA ALA A 67 -15.80 7.50 2.03
C ALA A 67 -14.93 8.77 1.98
N ALA A 68 -14.14 9.05 3.04
CA ALA A 68 -13.30 10.22 3.19
C ALA A 68 -11.81 9.89 3.01
N MET A 69 -11.04 10.87 2.52
CA MET A 69 -9.61 10.76 2.24
C MET A 69 -8.74 11.12 3.47
N PRO A 70 -7.56 10.50 3.66
CA PRO A 70 -7.08 9.29 2.96
C PRO A 70 -7.83 8.05 3.46
N VAL A 71 -7.97 7.04 2.59
CA VAL A 71 -8.66 5.81 2.99
C VAL A 71 -7.71 4.77 3.55
N ASP A 72 -6.40 4.86 3.27
CA ASP A 72 -5.38 3.95 3.76
C ASP A 72 -5.73 2.47 3.50
N THR A 73 -5.87 2.08 2.23
CA THR A 73 -6.43 0.76 1.87
C THR A 73 -5.57 0.00 0.89
N ALA A 74 -5.27 -1.27 1.18
CA ALA A 74 -4.79 -2.21 0.17
C ALA A 74 -5.99 -2.85 -0.54
N VAL A 75 -6.03 -2.74 -1.86
CA VAL A 75 -7.11 -3.25 -2.70
C VAL A 75 -6.58 -4.45 -3.49
N VAL A 76 -7.13 -5.63 -3.26
CA VAL A 76 -6.75 -6.87 -3.94
C VAL A 76 -7.81 -7.23 -4.97
N TYR A 77 -7.44 -7.15 -6.25
CA TYR A 77 -8.26 -7.59 -7.37
C TYR A 77 -7.77 -8.95 -7.86
N ASP A 78 -8.55 -10.01 -7.61
CA ASP A 78 -8.36 -11.26 -8.32
C ASP A 78 -9.04 -11.24 -9.68
N GLU A 79 -8.41 -11.92 -10.64
CA GLU A 79 -8.75 -11.88 -12.06
C GLU A 79 -8.81 -10.46 -12.66
N GLY A 80 -8.09 -9.51 -12.05
CA GLY A 80 -8.20 -8.08 -12.34
C GLY A 80 -7.89 -7.66 -13.77
N GLY A 81 -7.15 -8.47 -14.53
CA GLY A 81 -6.89 -8.23 -15.95
C GLY A 81 -8.14 -8.28 -16.83
N VAL A 82 -9.21 -8.96 -16.39
CA VAL A 82 -10.50 -8.98 -17.09
C VAL A 82 -11.26 -7.67 -16.87
N PHE A 83 -11.15 -7.09 -15.68
CA PHE A 83 -11.87 -5.87 -15.28
C PHE A 83 -11.15 -4.60 -15.75
N LEU A 84 -9.82 -4.57 -15.67
CA LEU A 84 -8.99 -3.40 -16.00
C LEU A 84 -8.67 -3.26 -17.50
N ARG A 85 -9.59 -3.61 -18.39
CA ARG A 85 -9.32 -3.63 -19.85
C ARG A 85 -9.14 -2.24 -20.49
N SER A 86 -9.80 -1.21 -19.94
CA SER A 86 -9.73 0.15 -20.49
C SER A 86 -8.64 0.96 -19.78
N SER A 87 -7.69 1.47 -20.56
CA SER A 87 -6.57 2.26 -20.04
C SER A 87 -7.01 3.55 -19.36
N LYS A 88 -8.07 4.19 -19.87
CA LYS A 88 -8.56 5.49 -19.36
C LYS A 88 -8.96 5.43 -17.88
N HIS A 89 -9.64 4.35 -17.46
CA HIS A 89 -10.06 4.21 -16.06
C HIS A 89 -8.86 4.02 -15.16
N LEU A 90 -7.94 3.15 -15.55
CA LEU A 90 -6.80 2.81 -14.73
C LEU A 90 -5.73 3.93 -14.68
N GLU A 91 -5.56 4.73 -15.74
CA GLU A 91 -4.76 5.96 -15.71
C GLU A 91 -5.35 6.99 -14.73
N SER A 92 -6.67 7.18 -14.79
CA SER A 92 -7.39 8.07 -13.86
C SER A 92 -7.20 7.59 -12.43
N TYR A 93 -7.36 6.29 -12.16
CA TYR A 93 -7.16 5.72 -10.83
C TYR A 93 -5.73 5.88 -10.34
N ALA A 94 -4.74 5.57 -11.18
CA ALA A 94 -3.31 5.64 -10.85
C ALA A 94 -2.89 7.03 -10.34
N ALA A 95 -3.46 8.10 -10.91
CA ALA A 95 -3.18 9.47 -10.48
C ALA A 95 -3.61 9.77 -9.02
N TYR A 96 -4.63 9.07 -8.51
CA TYR A 96 -5.17 9.28 -7.16
C TYR A 96 -4.69 8.26 -6.13
N LEU A 97 -4.14 7.11 -6.54
CA LEU A 97 -3.70 6.06 -5.60
C LEU A 97 -2.77 6.59 -4.51
N ARG A 98 -1.77 7.40 -4.89
CA ARG A 98 -0.83 7.98 -3.92
C ARG A 98 -1.49 8.98 -2.97
N LYS A 99 -2.41 9.82 -3.47
CA LYS A 99 -3.12 10.82 -2.65
C LYS A 99 -4.09 10.16 -1.67
N ALA A 100 -4.72 9.06 -2.09
CA ALA A 100 -5.67 8.30 -1.30
C ALA A 100 -5.02 7.27 -0.36
N ASN A 101 -3.68 7.14 -0.43
CA ASN A 101 -2.92 6.05 0.19
C ASN A 101 -3.51 4.66 -0.13
N ILE A 102 -3.93 4.47 -1.38
CA ILE A 102 -4.43 3.19 -1.88
C ILE A 102 -3.29 2.41 -2.51
N VAL A 103 -3.14 1.13 -2.15
CA VAL A 103 -2.23 0.18 -2.81
C VAL A 103 -3.05 -0.85 -3.57
N MET A 104 -2.92 -0.89 -4.89
CA MET A 104 -3.64 -1.84 -5.73
C MET A 104 -2.77 -3.06 -6.06
N LEU A 105 -3.27 -4.24 -5.71
CA LEU A 105 -2.66 -5.54 -5.95
C LEU A 105 -3.54 -6.33 -6.92
N VAL A 106 -3.09 -6.45 -8.16
CA VAL A 106 -3.89 -7.01 -9.26
C VAL A 106 -3.36 -8.39 -9.59
N SER A 107 -4.03 -9.44 -9.13
CA SER A 107 -3.77 -10.83 -9.50
C SER A 107 -4.47 -11.13 -10.82
N SER A 108 -3.73 -11.54 -11.85
CA SER A 108 -4.35 -11.98 -13.10
C SER A 108 -3.44 -12.88 -13.94
N VAL A 109 -4.04 -13.79 -14.72
CA VAL A 109 -3.32 -14.57 -15.73
C VAL A 109 -3.15 -13.74 -16.99
N ILE A 110 -4.22 -13.08 -17.44
CA ILE A 110 -4.17 -12.12 -18.55
C ILE A 110 -3.65 -10.79 -17.99
N PRO A 111 -2.53 -10.26 -18.52
CA PRO A 111 -1.97 -9.02 -17.99
C PRO A 111 -2.90 -7.83 -18.26
N PRO A 112 -2.93 -6.83 -17.35
CA PRO A 112 -3.61 -5.56 -17.59
C PRO A 112 -2.90 -4.77 -18.71
N PRO A 113 -3.41 -3.61 -19.17
CA PRO A 113 -2.75 -2.77 -20.17
C PRO A 113 -1.31 -2.40 -19.80
N ARG A 114 -0.44 -2.21 -20.80
CA ARG A 114 1.03 -2.09 -20.63
C ARG A 114 1.48 -1.10 -19.56
N PHE A 115 0.84 0.07 -19.46
CA PHE A 115 1.21 1.09 -18.46
C PHE A 115 1.04 0.62 -17.01
N ALA A 116 0.14 -0.35 -16.78
CA ALA A 116 -0.11 -0.96 -15.48
C ALA A 116 0.92 -2.04 -15.12
N ILE A 117 1.60 -2.63 -16.12
CA ILE A 117 2.54 -3.75 -15.90
C ILE A 117 3.94 -3.24 -15.50
N LYS A 118 4.09 -1.95 -15.15
CA LYS A 118 5.40 -1.39 -14.75
C LYS A 118 5.99 -2.11 -13.54
N PHE A 119 5.16 -2.48 -12.56
CA PHE A 119 5.60 -3.25 -11.40
C PHE A 119 4.94 -4.63 -11.39
N THR A 120 5.73 -5.67 -11.61
CA THR A 120 5.24 -7.06 -11.70
C THR A 120 5.88 -7.95 -10.63
N VAL A 121 5.09 -8.83 -10.03
CA VAL A 121 5.51 -9.94 -9.17
C VAL A 121 5.05 -11.26 -9.79
N TRP A 122 5.89 -12.28 -9.78
CA TRP A 122 5.52 -13.63 -10.25
C TRP A 122 6.23 -14.72 -9.45
N ARG A 123 5.63 -15.90 -9.39
CA ARG A 123 6.25 -17.08 -8.76
C ARG A 123 7.32 -17.66 -9.67
N SER A 124 8.57 -17.62 -9.24
CA SER A 124 9.72 -18.15 -9.99
C SER A 124 10.04 -19.60 -9.61
N PHE A 125 9.75 -20.03 -8.38
CA PHE A 125 9.96 -21.42 -7.95
C PHE A 125 8.89 -21.89 -6.96
N ASN A 126 8.54 -23.17 -7.04
CA ASN A 126 7.52 -23.81 -6.20
C ASN A 126 8.14 -24.96 -5.40
N GLY A 127 8.52 -24.71 -4.14
CA GLY A 127 9.18 -25.70 -3.28
C GLY A 127 8.28 -26.89 -2.89
N PHE A 128 6.95 -26.75 -2.99
CA PHE A 128 6.01 -27.81 -2.64
C PHE A 128 6.21 -29.09 -3.46
N ALA A 129 6.67 -28.96 -4.71
CA ALA A 129 6.98 -30.12 -5.54
C ALA A 129 8.14 -30.97 -4.99
N LEU A 130 8.97 -30.39 -4.11
CA LEU A 130 10.09 -31.04 -3.43
C LEU A 130 9.79 -31.35 -1.95
N GLY A 131 8.54 -31.20 -1.50
CA GLY A 131 8.17 -31.35 -0.09
C GLY A 131 8.62 -30.21 0.83
N ILE A 132 9.14 -29.10 0.27
CA ILE A 132 9.56 -27.93 1.04
C ILE A 132 8.39 -26.93 1.03
N PRO A 133 7.86 -26.49 2.18
CA PRO A 133 6.70 -25.60 2.23
C PRO A 133 7.12 -24.14 1.97
N CYS A 134 7.68 -23.86 0.79
CA CYS A 134 8.10 -22.51 0.40
C CYS A 134 7.80 -22.24 -1.07
N ALA A 135 7.65 -20.96 -1.41
CA ALA A 135 7.57 -20.49 -2.79
C ALA A 135 8.50 -19.29 -2.96
N LEU A 136 9.30 -19.29 -4.03
CA LEU A 136 10.13 -18.14 -4.40
C LEU A 136 9.36 -17.27 -5.37
N TYR A 137 9.32 -15.99 -5.06
CA TYR A 137 8.75 -14.98 -5.94
C TYR A 137 9.86 -14.05 -6.41
N SER A 138 9.77 -13.68 -7.67
CA SER A 138 10.59 -12.64 -8.29
C SER A 138 9.71 -11.42 -8.55
N TRP A 139 10.32 -10.25 -8.54
CA TRP A 139 9.65 -9.01 -8.90
C TRP A 139 10.54 -8.14 -9.76
N ARG A 140 9.91 -7.28 -10.55
CA ARG A 140 10.57 -6.34 -11.46
C ARG A 140 9.77 -5.07 -11.61
N ILE A 141 10.48 -3.96 -11.70
CA ILE A 141 9.98 -2.63 -11.99
C ILE A 141 10.64 -2.17 -13.28
N ARG A 142 9.83 -1.91 -14.30
CA ARG A 142 10.27 -1.31 -15.56
C ARG A 142 10.24 0.20 -15.42
N VAL A 143 11.40 0.82 -15.59
CA VAL A 143 11.56 2.27 -15.61
C VAL A 143 11.82 2.67 -17.06
N ASP A 144 11.06 3.63 -17.58
CA ASP A 144 11.18 4.03 -18.98
C ASP A 144 12.53 4.72 -19.19
N GLY A 145 13.44 4.10 -19.95
CA GLY A 145 14.75 4.65 -20.29
C GLY A 145 15.89 4.30 -19.32
N ASP A 146 15.61 3.56 -18.24
CA ASP A 146 16.61 3.11 -17.27
C ASP A 146 16.64 1.57 -17.15
N ASP A 147 17.65 1.04 -16.45
CA ASP A 147 17.73 -0.38 -16.14
C ASP A 147 16.56 -0.87 -15.27
N ASP A 148 16.04 -2.06 -15.59
CA ASP A 148 15.01 -2.73 -14.81
C ASP A 148 15.49 -2.96 -13.36
N VAL A 149 14.75 -2.45 -12.37
CA VAL A 149 14.99 -2.80 -10.97
C VAL A 149 14.30 -4.12 -10.67
N SER A 150 15.00 -5.08 -10.08
CA SER A 150 14.41 -6.39 -9.77
C SER A 150 14.91 -6.97 -8.45
N GLY A 151 14.18 -7.95 -7.94
CA GLY A 151 14.56 -8.66 -6.73
C GLY A 151 13.76 -9.94 -6.53
N ARG A 152 13.99 -10.60 -5.39
CA ARG A 152 13.34 -11.86 -5.02
C ARG A 152 12.96 -11.85 -3.55
N PHE A 153 11.94 -12.61 -3.20
CA PHE A 153 11.55 -12.88 -1.82
C PHE A 153 10.99 -14.30 -1.70
N VAL A 154 11.11 -14.88 -0.51
CA VAL A 154 10.58 -16.22 -0.21
C VAL A 154 9.28 -16.07 0.57
N TYR A 155 8.24 -16.76 0.13
CA TYR A 155 7.05 -16.99 0.94
C TYR A 155 7.21 -18.33 1.66
N TRP A 156 7.53 -18.27 2.96
CA TRP A 156 7.68 -19.42 3.83
C TRP A 156 6.33 -19.87 4.41
N ARG A 157 6.07 -21.16 4.34
CA ARG A 157 4.83 -21.83 4.76
C ARG A 157 3.54 -21.19 4.24
N PRO A 158 3.39 -21.04 2.92
CA PRO A 158 2.15 -20.51 2.36
C PRO A 158 0.99 -21.52 2.46
N ASP A 159 1.26 -22.80 2.77
CA ASP A 159 0.26 -23.81 3.16
C ASP A 159 -0.68 -23.29 4.25
N LYS A 160 -0.12 -22.57 5.24
CA LYS A 160 -0.89 -21.96 6.34
C LYS A 160 -1.80 -20.81 5.92
N PHE A 161 -1.74 -20.39 4.67
CA PHE A 161 -2.59 -19.33 4.12
C PHE A 161 -3.74 -19.90 3.28
N TYR A 162 -3.60 -21.13 2.79
CA TYR A 162 -4.71 -21.84 2.15
C TYR A 162 -5.82 -22.07 3.18
N GLY A 163 -7.07 -21.95 2.71
CA GLY A 163 -8.27 -22.01 3.56
C GLY A 163 -8.65 -20.70 4.23
N HIS A 164 -7.81 -19.65 4.16
CA HIS A 164 -8.17 -18.30 4.61
C HIS A 164 -8.87 -17.46 3.53
N TYR A 165 -9.01 -17.98 2.33
CA TYR A 165 -9.76 -17.34 1.25
C TYR A 165 -10.44 -18.42 0.41
N ASP A 166 -11.55 -18.07 -0.21
CA ASP A 166 -12.27 -18.99 -1.08
C ASP A 166 -11.59 -19.08 -2.44
N THR A 167 -10.95 -20.21 -2.72
CA THR A 167 -10.26 -20.48 -3.99
C THR A 167 -11.21 -20.82 -5.13
N ALA A 168 -12.44 -21.23 -4.82
CA ALA A 168 -13.48 -21.55 -5.80
C ALA A 168 -14.37 -20.34 -6.10
N PHE A 169 -14.19 -19.24 -5.37
CA PHE A 169 -14.92 -18.02 -5.58
C PHE A 169 -14.65 -17.46 -6.97
N VAL A 170 -15.70 -17.43 -7.79
CA VAL A 170 -15.71 -16.72 -9.07
C VAL A 170 -16.33 -15.36 -8.80
N PRO A 171 -15.59 -14.24 -8.93
CA PRO A 171 -16.15 -12.92 -8.79
C PRO A 171 -17.34 -12.75 -9.75
N ASP A 172 -18.54 -12.54 -9.21
CA ASP A 172 -19.68 -12.19 -10.04
C ASP A 172 -19.53 -10.77 -10.60
N GLN A 173 -20.39 -10.38 -11.53
CA GLN A 173 -20.33 -9.06 -12.16
C GLN A 173 -20.57 -7.89 -11.19
N ARG A 174 -21.07 -8.12 -9.96
CA ARG A 174 -21.39 -7.06 -8.99
C ARG A 174 -20.16 -6.56 -8.25
N TRP A 175 -19.23 -7.45 -7.93
CA TRP A 175 -18.00 -7.10 -7.19
C TRP A 175 -17.10 -6.07 -7.88
N PRO A 176 -16.85 -6.17 -9.20
CA PRO A 176 -16.17 -5.11 -9.95
C PRO A 176 -16.86 -3.77 -9.74
N THR A 177 -18.19 -3.72 -9.82
CA THR A 177 -18.97 -2.51 -9.68
C THR A 177 -18.87 -1.89 -8.27
N GLU A 178 -18.87 -2.70 -7.21
CA GLU A 178 -18.73 -2.18 -5.85
C GLU A 178 -17.33 -1.61 -5.59
N LEU A 179 -16.29 -2.33 -5.97
CA LEU A 179 -14.91 -1.92 -5.76
C LEU A 179 -14.53 -0.73 -6.65
N GLU A 180 -14.95 -0.74 -7.92
CA GLU A 180 -14.83 0.40 -8.83
C GLU A 180 -15.65 1.58 -8.35
N GLY A 181 -16.87 1.35 -7.85
CA GLY A 181 -17.71 2.38 -7.25
C GLY A 181 -17.04 3.02 -6.05
N TYR A 182 -16.40 2.22 -5.20
CA TYR A 182 -15.61 2.71 -4.08
C TYR A 182 -14.41 3.53 -4.54
N ILE A 183 -13.57 3.03 -5.46
CA ILE A 183 -12.44 3.78 -6.00
C ILE A 183 -12.93 5.09 -6.65
N SER A 184 -14.04 5.03 -7.38
CA SER A 184 -14.63 6.19 -8.05
C SER A 184 -15.15 7.23 -7.04
N ARG A 185 -15.76 6.81 -5.92
CA ARG A 185 -16.14 7.72 -4.82
C ARG A 185 -14.92 8.39 -4.19
N VAL A 186 -13.83 7.64 -3.98
CA VAL A 186 -12.58 8.16 -3.43
C VAL A 186 -11.94 9.17 -4.39
N VAL A 187 -11.91 8.86 -5.68
CA VAL A 187 -11.44 9.78 -6.73
C VAL A 187 -12.31 11.03 -6.77
N ALA A 188 -13.63 10.88 -6.74
CA ALA A 188 -14.59 11.99 -6.74
C ALA A 188 -14.39 12.91 -5.52
N ALA A 189 -14.23 12.33 -4.33
CA ALA A 189 -13.91 13.09 -3.10
C ALA A 189 -12.57 13.82 -3.23
N GLY A 190 -11.55 13.16 -3.79
CA GLY A 190 -10.25 13.77 -4.06
C GLY A 190 -10.30 14.90 -5.10
N THR A 191 -11.14 14.79 -6.13
CA THR A 191 -11.37 15.86 -7.11
C THR A 191 -12.14 17.03 -6.54
N ALA A 192 -13.18 16.76 -5.75
CA ALA A 192 -13.99 17.80 -5.10
C ALA A 192 -13.14 18.63 -4.14
N PHE A 193 -12.30 17.96 -3.33
CA PHE A 193 -11.30 18.64 -2.50
C PHE A 193 -10.31 19.48 -3.33
N ARG A 194 -10.02 19.07 -4.58
CA ARG A 194 -9.13 19.82 -5.46
C ARG A 194 -9.78 21.08 -6.03
N SER A 195 -11.09 21.07 -6.28
CA SER A 195 -11.84 22.19 -6.82
C SER A 195 -12.35 23.18 -5.77
N ASP A 196 -12.33 22.81 -4.50
CA ASP A 196 -12.76 23.66 -3.39
C ASP A 196 -11.56 24.48 -2.85
N ASP A 197 -11.32 25.63 -3.49
CA ASP A 197 -10.25 26.56 -3.10
C ASP A 197 -10.40 27.02 -1.64
N ALA A 198 -11.63 27.11 -1.12
CA ALA A 198 -11.87 27.52 0.26
C ALA A 198 -11.43 26.44 1.26
N ALA A 199 -11.78 25.18 1.01
CA ALA A 199 -11.32 24.05 1.83
C ALA A 199 -9.79 23.89 1.79
N GLN A 200 -9.16 24.14 0.63
CA GLN A 200 -7.70 24.15 0.53
C GLN A 200 -7.06 25.29 1.32
N GLN A 201 -7.60 26.50 1.23
CA GLN A 201 -7.12 27.64 2.00
C GLN A 201 -7.21 27.40 3.51
N GLU A 202 -8.28 26.75 3.98
CA GLU A 202 -8.46 26.43 5.39
C GLU A 202 -7.45 25.38 5.89
N VAL A 203 -7.20 24.33 5.11
CA VAL A 203 -6.15 23.34 5.43
C VAL A 203 -4.76 23.98 5.45
N ILE A 204 -4.45 24.85 4.47
CA ILE A 204 -3.17 25.58 4.43
C ILE A 204 -3.01 26.45 5.68
N ARG A 205 -4.02 27.24 6.05
CA ARG A 205 -3.98 28.06 7.28
C ARG A 205 -3.78 27.23 8.53
N THR A 206 -4.42 26.06 8.61
CA THR A 206 -4.29 25.15 9.75
C THR A 206 -2.86 24.60 9.86
N VAL A 207 -2.26 24.21 8.73
CA VAL A 207 -0.88 23.71 8.68
C VAL A 207 0.11 24.83 9.05
N GLU A 208 -0.08 26.04 8.54
CA GLU A 208 0.74 27.21 8.88
C GLU A 208 0.67 27.55 10.37
N TYR A 209 -0.53 27.51 10.96
CA TYR A 209 -0.72 27.74 12.38
C TYR A 209 0.01 26.69 13.25
N VAL A 210 -0.13 25.41 12.93
CA VAL A 210 0.57 24.32 13.65
C VAL A 210 2.09 24.47 13.52
N ALA A 211 2.59 24.83 12.33
CA ALA A 211 4.02 25.06 12.13
C ALA A 211 4.55 26.20 13.01
N GLN A 212 3.80 27.30 13.14
CA GLN A 212 4.15 28.42 14.03
C GLN A 212 4.15 28.02 15.51
N GLU A 213 3.17 27.25 15.97
CA GLU A 213 3.16 26.75 17.37
C GLU A 213 4.37 25.86 17.69
N VAL A 214 4.75 24.99 16.75
CA VAL A 214 5.93 24.13 16.91
C VAL A 214 7.20 24.97 16.98
N GLU A 215 7.35 25.97 16.10
CA GLU A 215 8.51 26.86 16.10
C GLU A 215 8.63 27.66 17.40
N GLN A 216 7.51 28.23 17.90
CA GLN A 216 7.47 28.92 19.19
C GLN A 216 7.83 27.99 20.35
N SER A 217 7.36 26.74 20.31
CA SER A 217 7.68 25.73 21.33
C SER A 217 9.16 25.38 21.35
N VAL A 218 9.77 25.21 20.17
CA VAL A 218 11.23 24.99 20.04
C VAL A 218 12.02 26.17 20.61
N GLU A 219 11.60 27.41 20.34
CA GLU A 219 12.30 28.59 20.84
C GLU A 219 12.19 28.74 22.37
N ARG A 220 11.03 28.43 22.96
CA ARG A 220 10.86 28.36 24.43
C ARG A 220 11.81 27.33 25.05
N ILE A 221 11.97 26.15 24.43
CA ILE A 221 12.88 25.11 24.91
C ILE A 221 14.36 25.58 24.84
N LYS A 222 14.75 26.28 23.77
CA LYS A 222 16.11 26.88 23.67
C LYS A 222 16.37 27.90 24.77
N VAL A 223 15.40 28.76 25.09
CA VAL A 223 15.54 29.75 26.17
C VAL A 223 15.72 29.07 27.53
N LEU A 224 14.89 28.07 27.82
CA LEU A 224 14.97 27.31 29.08
C LEU A 224 16.29 26.54 29.21
N SER A 225 16.75 25.89 28.14
CA SER A 225 18.04 25.17 28.13
C SER A 225 19.25 26.11 28.21
N GLY A 226 19.17 27.30 27.60
CA GLY A 226 20.19 28.34 27.68
C GLY A 226 20.33 28.95 29.09
N GLN A 227 19.22 29.13 29.81
CA GLN A 227 19.23 29.58 31.21
C GLN A 227 19.83 28.53 32.16
N SER A 228 19.55 27.24 31.93
CA SER A 228 20.13 26.14 32.72
C SER A 228 21.67 26.10 32.64
N ARG A 229 22.26 26.40 31.47
CA ARG A 229 23.72 26.42 31.30
C ARG A 229 24.42 27.60 31.98
N ARG A 230 23.75 28.75 32.18
CA ARG A 230 24.34 29.91 32.88
C ARG A 230 24.39 29.73 34.40
N GLY A 231 23.47 28.96 34.99
CA GLY A 231 23.45 28.69 36.43
C GLY A 231 24.57 27.77 36.95
N LEU A 232 25.13 26.91 36.09
CA LEU A 232 26.12 25.90 36.49
C LEU A 232 27.58 26.38 36.49
N ARG A 233 27.89 27.55 35.90
CA ARG A 233 29.27 28.11 35.90
C ARG A 233 29.67 28.86 37.17
N GLY A 234 28.75 29.08 38.12
CA GLY A 234 28.99 29.90 39.32
C GLY A 234 29.46 29.17 40.59
N LYS A 235 29.59 27.85 40.60
CA LYS A 235 29.83 27.06 41.85
C LYS A 235 31.11 26.19 41.81
N LYS A 236 32.23 26.69 41.29
CA LYS A 236 33.55 26.17 41.70
C LYS A 236 34.01 26.90 42.97
N ARG A 237 33.44 26.49 44.12
CA ARG A 237 33.93 26.89 45.43
C ARG A 237 35.20 26.11 45.74
N ARG A 238 36.24 26.88 46.10
CA ARG A 238 37.48 26.46 46.75
C ARG A 238 37.21 25.39 47.81
N TRP A 239 37.86 24.24 47.69
CA TRP A 239 38.24 23.42 48.83
C TRP A 239 39.77 23.51 48.89
N GLY A 240 40.25 24.03 50.02
CA GLY A 240 41.65 23.95 50.42
C GLY A 240 41.95 22.61 51.06
#